data_AF-A0A7S0FSE8-F1
#
_entry.id   AF-A0A7S0FSE8-F1
#
_cell.length_a   1.000
_cell.length_b   1.000
_cell.length_c   1.000
_cell.angle_alpha   90.00
_cell.angle_beta   90.00
_cell.angle_gamma   90.00
#
_symmetry.space_group_name_H-M   'P 1'
#
loop_
_entity.id
_entity.type
_entity.pdbx_description
1 polymer ?
#
loop_
_entity_poly.entity_id
_entity_poly.type
_entity_poly.pdbx_seq_one_letter_code
_entity_poly.pdbx_strand_id
1 'polypeptide(L)'
;MADDATYDDATYDEQTQVDYIRGKGHGILSKLFSSCDGDPKGSVHRAWGITLLFIVIFFVMAFVEVATLDKGDGSLALKVASVWTAIIQFTMAILGTFILKRFPTSFSVGFFLGLVVIVAQQNLVLFATFHGYGHGTVHANHIFANLALSLFLIYGFFALILGHFRDSIVVAPSDSAKGSVDEGSSYEEMAR
;
A
#
# COMPACT_ATOMS: atom_id res chain seq x y z
N MET A 1 1.17 10.59 -63.45
CA MET A 1 2.26 11.35 -62.81
C MET A 1 1.72 11.68 -61.43
N ALA A 2 2.17 10.89 -60.46
CA ALA A 2 1.86 11.03 -59.05
C ALA A 2 2.68 12.17 -58.45
N ASP A 3 2.22 12.68 -57.30
CA ASP A 3 2.91 13.37 -56.19
C ASP A 3 1.73 13.87 -55.31
N ASP A 4 1.25 13.21 -54.24
CA ASP A 4 1.86 12.71 -52.99
C ASP A 4 2.78 13.70 -52.26
N ALA A 5 2.25 14.23 -51.15
CA ALA A 5 2.97 14.67 -49.95
C ALA A 5 1.96 15.36 -49.00
N THR A 6 1.48 14.68 -47.96
CA THR A 6 2.05 14.64 -46.60
C THR A 6 1.17 15.46 -45.65
N TYR A 7 0.26 14.75 -44.99
CA TYR A 7 -0.22 15.08 -43.66
C TYR A 7 0.94 14.87 -42.70
N ASP A 8 1.32 15.86 -41.90
CA ASP A 8 2.00 15.56 -40.64
C ASP A 8 1.92 16.71 -39.64
N ASP A 9 1.75 16.26 -38.39
CA ASP A 9 2.34 16.85 -37.21
C ASP A 9 1.61 17.97 -36.44
N ALA A 10 0.63 17.55 -35.62
CA ALA A 10 0.18 18.30 -34.44
C ALA A 10 0.19 17.42 -33.18
N THR A 11 1.14 16.47 -33.09
CA THR A 11 1.21 15.48 -32.00
C THR A 11 2.40 15.70 -31.06
N TYR A 12 2.92 16.94 -30.99
CA TYR A 12 4.07 17.28 -30.14
C TYR A 12 3.74 18.03 -28.84
N ASP A 13 2.46 18.15 -28.44
CA ASP A 13 2.12 18.92 -27.23
C ASP A 13 1.56 18.09 -26.06
N GLU A 14 1.12 16.86 -26.28
CA GLU A 14 0.54 16.04 -25.20
C GLU A 14 1.62 15.29 -24.40
N GLN A 15 2.72 14.87 -25.03
CA GLN A 15 3.80 14.13 -24.37
C GLN A 15 4.58 15.02 -23.38
N THR A 16 4.79 16.28 -23.73
CA THR A 16 5.54 17.24 -22.91
C THR A 16 4.77 17.65 -21.65
N GLN A 17 3.43 17.58 -21.68
CA GLN A 17 2.59 17.90 -20.51
C GLN A 17 2.58 16.76 -19.48
N VAL A 18 2.66 15.50 -19.91
CA VAL A 18 2.74 14.34 -19.01
C VAL A 18 4.07 14.31 -18.26
N ASP A 19 5.18 14.67 -18.93
CA ASP A 19 6.50 14.75 -18.29
C ASP A 19 6.65 15.98 -17.36
N TYR A 20 5.86 17.04 -17.56
CA TYR A 20 5.88 18.21 -16.66
C TYR A 20 5.20 17.94 -15.31
N ILE A 21 4.22 17.03 -15.25
CA ILE A 21 3.62 16.59 -13.97
C ILE A 21 4.56 15.64 -13.22
N ARG A 22 5.44 14.93 -13.93
CA ARG A 22 6.42 13.98 -13.38
C ARG A 22 7.58 14.66 -12.63
N GLY A 23 7.82 15.95 -12.86
CA GLY A 23 8.98 16.67 -12.35
C GLY A 23 8.66 17.67 -11.24
N LYS A 24 8.77 17.25 -9.98
CA LYS A 24 9.31 17.99 -8.80
C LYS A 24 8.62 17.62 -7.48
N GLY A 25 8.93 16.44 -6.97
CA GLY A 25 9.01 16.22 -5.53
C GLY A 25 10.45 16.38 -5.07
N HIS A 26 10.97 17.60 -4.93
CA HIS A 26 12.25 17.84 -4.23
C HIS A 26 12.03 17.62 -2.72
N GLY A 27 11.98 16.37 -2.29
CA GLY A 27 11.80 15.99 -0.90
C GLY A 27 12.62 14.76 -0.55
N ILE A 28 12.89 14.57 0.75
CA ILE A 28 13.62 13.40 1.28
C ILE A 28 13.01 12.08 0.78
N LEU A 29 11.70 12.07 0.54
CA LEU A 29 10.96 10.95 -0.01
C LEU A 29 11.40 10.55 -1.43
N SER A 30 11.72 11.49 -2.33
CA SER A 30 12.15 11.12 -3.69
C SER A 30 13.53 10.48 -3.72
N LYS A 31 14.43 10.85 -2.80
CA LYS A 31 15.71 10.15 -2.63
C LYS A 31 15.53 8.73 -2.11
N LEU A 32 14.65 8.53 -1.13
CA LEU A 32 14.31 7.20 -0.61
C LEU A 32 13.63 6.32 -1.67
N PHE A 33 12.80 6.90 -2.54
CA PHE A 33 12.08 6.18 -3.59
C PHE A 33 12.85 6.05 -4.91
N SER A 34 13.92 6.83 -5.16
CA SER A 34 14.75 6.67 -6.37
C SER A 34 15.40 5.30 -6.46
N SER A 35 15.64 4.63 -5.32
CA SER A 35 16.13 3.25 -5.31
C SER A 35 15.05 2.21 -5.68
N CYS A 36 13.78 2.63 -5.80
CA CYS A 36 12.63 1.78 -6.14
C CYS A 36 12.06 2.04 -7.54
N ASP A 37 12.56 3.05 -8.26
CA ASP A 37 12.05 3.48 -9.58
C ASP A 37 12.21 2.42 -10.68
N GLY A 38 13.14 1.48 -10.51
CA GLY A 38 13.33 0.38 -11.46
C GLY A 38 12.19 -0.64 -11.48
N ASP A 39 11.41 -0.76 -10.39
CA ASP A 39 10.32 -1.75 -10.26
C ASP A 39 9.26 -1.29 -9.24
N PRO A 40 8.34 -0.37 -9.60
CA PRO A 40 7.36 0.20 -8.67
C PRO A 40 6.39 -0.86 -8.12
N LYS A 41 5.91 -1.79 -8.97
CA LYS A 41 5.04 -2.91 -8.56
C LYS A 41 5.78 -3.88 -7.62
N GLY A 42 7.06 -4.11 -7.88
CA GLY A 42 7.92 -4.96 -7.04
C GLY A 42 8.18 -4.34 -5.66
N SER A 43 8.43 -3.03 -5.61
CA SER A 43 8.65 -2.30 -4.36
C SER A 43 7.43 -2.38 -3.43
N VAL A 44 6.22 -2.15 -3.96
CA VAL A 44 4.97 -2.26 -3.19
C VAL A 44 4.77 -3.68 -2.65
N HIS A 45 5.03 -4.71 -3.47
CA HIS A 45 4.92 -6.11 -3.04
C HIS A 45 5.93 -6.46 -1.93
N ARG A 46 7.18 -5.97 -2.05
CA ARG A 46 8.20 -6.17 -1.01
C ARG A 46 7.83 -5.47 0.29
N ALA A 47 7.38 -4.21 0.21
CA ALA A 47 6.92 -3.45 1.36
C ALA A 47 5.69 -4.11 2.04
N TRP A 48 4.76 -4.62 1.25
CA TRP A 48 3.64 -5.41 1.77
C TRP A 48 4.09 -6.71 2.43
N GLY A 49 5.05 -7.43 1.84
CA GLY A 49 5.63 -8.63 2.44
C GLY A 49 6.27 -8.37 3.81
N ILE A 50 7.01 -7.26 3.96
CA ILE A 50 7.55 -6.83 5.25
C ILE A 50 6.39 -6.51 6.22
N THR A 51 5.37 -5.80 5.76
CA THR A 51 4.19 -5.48 6.56
C THR A 51 3.48 -6.74 7.07
N LEU A 52 3.27 -7.74 6.20
CA LEU A 52 2.69 -9.04 6.55
C LEU A 52 3.50 -9.76 7.63
N LEU A 53 4.82 -9.74 7.55
CA LEU A 53 5.68 -10.36 8.57
C LEU A 53 5.44 -9.71 9.94
N PHE A 54 5.35 -8.38 10.01
CA PHE A 54 5.04 -7.68 11.26
C PHE A 54 3.62 -7.92 11.75
N ILE A 55 2.64 -8.05 10.85
CA ILE A 55 1.26 -8.42 11.22
C ILE A 55 1.24 -9.80 11.90
N VAL A 56 1.98 -10.79 11.37
CA VAL A 56 2.03 -12.14 11.96
C VAL A 56 2.67 -12.12 13.34
N ILE A 57 3.77 -11.38 13.51
CA ILE A 57 4.43 -11.22 14.81
C ILE A 57 3.46 -10.56 15.81
N PHE A 58 2.79 -9.49 15.39
CA PHE A 58 1.81 -8.80 16.23
C PHE A 58 0.63 -9.68 16.60
N PHE A 59 0.14 -10.51 15.68
CA PHE A 59 -0.93 -11.47 15.93
C PHE A 59 -0.55 -12.43 17.06
N VAL A 60 0.65 -13.02 17.02
CA VAL A 60 1.15 -13.90 18.09
C VAL A 60 1.26 -13.13 19.41
N MET A 61 1.81 -11.91 19.36
CA MET A 61 1.99 -11.07 20.55
C MET A 61 0.68 -10.63 21.19
N ALA A 62 -0.39 -10.47 20.41
CA ALA A 62 -1.72 -10.19 20.96
C ALA A 62 -2.22 -11.33 21.86
N PHE A 63 -1.98 -12.59 21.52
CA PHE A 63 -2.35 -13.72 22.40
C PHE A 63 -1.46 -13.80 23.64
N VAL A 64 -0.15 -13.53 23.49
CA VAL A 64 0.77 -13.46 24.64
C VAL A 64 0.31 -12.37 25.61
N GLU A 65 -0.10 -11.21 25.09
CA GLU A 65 -0.62 -10.10 25.90
C GLU A 65 -1.91 -10.48 26.64
N VAL A 66 -2.87 -11.13 25.97
CA VAL A 66 -4.09 -11.63 26.62
C VAL A 66 -3.76 -12.59 27.76
N ALA A 67 -2.88 -13.57 27.52
CA ALA A 67 -2.45 -14.52 28.54
C ALA A 67 -1.72 -13.84 29.72
N THR A 68 -1.04 -12.73 29.46
CA THR A 68 -0.35 -11.95 30.49
C THR A 68 -1.32 -11.13 31.32
N LEU A 69 -2.31 -10.50 30.68
CA LEU A 69 -3.38 -9.76 31.34
C LEU A 69 -4.29 -10.68 32.18
N ASP A 70 -4.44 -11.95 31.82
CA ASP A 70 -5.19 -12.94 32.62
C ASP A 70 -4.50 -13.28 33.95
N LYS A 71 -3.17 -13.22 34.00
CA LYS A 71 -2.42 -13.52 35.22
C LYS A 71 -2.31 -12.34 36.20
N GLY A 72 -2.46 -11.12 35.71
CA GLY A 72 -2.13 -9.90 36.45
C GLY A 72 -3.30 -8.97 36.75
N ASP A 73 -4.52 -9.52 36.88
CA ASP A 73 -5.76 -8.76 37.12
C ASP A 73 -5.98 -7.65 36.09
N GLY A 74 -5.67 -7.95 34.82
CA GLY A 74 -5.77 -7.02 33.70
C GLY A 74 -7.22 -6.74 33.29
N SER A 75 -7.48 -5.51 32.84
CA SER A 75 -8.79 -5.05 32.40
C SER A 75 -9.34 -5.90 31.25
N LEU A 76 -10.58 -6.36 31.40
CA LEU A 76 -11.31 -7.10 30.37
C LEU A 76 -11.38 -6.30 29.05
N ALA A 77 -11.51 -4.97 29.14
CA ALA A 77 -11.56 -4.11 27.96
C ALA A 77 -10.26 -4.16 27.15
N LEU A 78 -9.09 -4.22 27.82
CA LEU A 78 -7.80 -4.33 27.15
C LEU A 78 -7.62 -5.70 26.49
N LYS A 79 -8.08 -6.77 27.16
CA LYS A 79 -8.08 -8.13 26.59
C LYS A 79 -8.95 -8.21 25.32
N VAL A 80 -10.14 -7.64 25.37
CA VAL A 80 -11.03 -7.58 24.21
C VAL A 80 -10.44 -6.71 23.10
N ALA A 81 -9.83 -5.57 23.45
CA ALA A 81 -9.19 -4.69 22.48
C ALA A 81 -8.00 -5.35 21.76
N SER A 82 -7.17 -6.12 22.46
CA SER A 82 -6.04 -6.83 21.83
C SER A 82 -6.52 -7.93 20.89
N VAL A 83 -7.49 -8.75 21.29
CA VAL A 83 -8.10 -9.77 20.42
C VAL A 83 -8.78 -9.14 19.20
N TRP A 84 -9.56 -8.07 19.41
CA TRP A 84 -10.25 -7.37 18.33
C TRP A 84 -9.27 -6.78 17.31
N THR A 85 -8.16 -6.21 17.80
CA THR A 85 -7.12 -5.69 16.93
C THR A 85 -6.44 -6.82 16.16
N ALA A 86 -6.17 -7.97 16.79
CA ALA A 86 -5.59 -9.13 16.10
C ALA A 86 -6.49 -9.61 14.93
N ILE A 87 -7.82 -9.59 15.11
CA ILE A 87 -8.78 -9.91 14.06
C ILE A 87 -8.69 -8.90 12.91
N ILE A 88 -8.71 -7.59 13.22
CA ILE A 88 -8.58 -6.54 12.19
C ILE A 88 -7.28 -6.69 11.40
N GLN A 89 -6.17 -6.94 12.09
CA GLN A 89 -4.86 -7.12 11.46
C GLN A 89 -4.82 -8.35 10.55
N PHE A 90 -5.45 -9.44 10.96
CA PHE A 90 -5.59 -10.63 10.14
C PHE A 90 -6.47 -10.38 8.90
N THR A 91 -7.60 -9.70 9.05
CA THR A 91 -8.44 -9.31 7.91
C THR A 91 -7.68 -8.39 6.95
N MET A 92 -6.88 -7.46 7.46
CA MET A 92 -6.02 -6.59 6.65
C MET A 92 -4.96 -7.39 5.87
N ALA A 93 -4.36 -8.42 6.46
CA ALA A 93 -3.42 -9.30 5.77
C ALA A 93 -4.07 -9.99 4.56
N ILE A 94 -5.30 -10.51 4.71
CA ILE A 94 -6.03 -11.16 3.62
C ILE A 94 -6.43 -10.12 2.57
N LEU A 95 -7.07 -9.03 2.98
CA LEU A 95 -7.61 -8.02 2.07
C LEU A 95 -6.50 -7.34 1.28
N GLY A 96 -5.40 -6.94 1.92
CA GLY A 96 -4.27 -6.32 1.23
C GLY A 96 -3.59 -7.27 0.25
N THR A 97 -3.48 -8.56 0.60
CA THR A 97 -2.97 -9.57 -0.35
C THR A 97 -3.91 -9.75 -1.54
N PHE A 98 -5.22 -9.74 -1.32
CA PHE A 98 -6.21 -9.83 -2.39
C PHE A 98 -6.17 -8.61 -3.33
N ILE A 99 -6.14 -7.40 -2.78
CA ILE A 99 -6.15 -6.16 -3.56
C ILE A 99 -4.87 -6.03 -4.38
N LEU A 100 -3.71 -6.36 -3.79
CA LEU A 100 -2.43 -6.26 -4.47
C LEU A 100 -2.20 -7.37 -5.51
N LYS A 101 -2.76 -8.58 -5.32
CA LYS A 101 -2.49 -9.74 -6.18
C LYS A 101 -3.58 -10.05 -7.21
N ARG A 102 -4.85 -9.78 -6.91
CA ARG A 102 -5.98 -10.26 -7.73
C ARG A 102 -6.51 -9.19 -8.69
N PHE A 103 -6.78 -7.96 -8.25
CA PHE A 103 -7.27 -6.87 -9.10
C PHE A 103 -6.90 -5.47 -8.53
N PRO A 104 -5.76 -4.88 -8.91
CA PRO A 104 -5.38 -3.53 -8.49
C PRO A 104 -6.13 -2.47 -9.31
N THR A 105 -7.44 -2.33 -9.09
CA THR A 105 -8.23 -1.23 -9.68
C THR A 105 -7.98 0.07 -8.90
N SER A 106 -8.09 1.23 -9.54
CA SER A 106 -7.91 2.55 -8.90
C SER A 106 -8.80 2.75 -7.69
N PHE A 107 -10.04 2.28 -7.79
CA PHE A 107 -10.98 2.32 -6.69
C PHE A 107 -10.53 1.46 -5.50
N SER A 108 -10.17 0.18 -5.74
CA SER A 108 -9.75 -0.73 -4.67
C SER A 108 -8.44 -0.30 -4.02
N VAL A 109 -7.47 0.20 -4.80
CA VAL A 109 -6.19 0.72 -4.27
C VAL A 109 -6.41 1.97 -3.43
N GLY A 110 -7.29 2.89 -3.88
CA GLY A 110 -7.65 4.08 -3.10
C GLY A 110 -8.37 3.73 -1.80
N PHE A 111 -9.34 2.80 -1.85
CA PHE A 111 -10.03 2.30 -0.66
C PHE A 111 -9.06 1.63 0.32
N PHE A 112 -8.15 0.80 -0.19
CA PHE A 112 -7.14 0.13 0.61
C PHE A 112 -6.18 1.12 1.28
N LEU A 113 -5.75 2.17 0.57
CA LEU A 113 -4.93 3.23 1.14
C LEU A 113 -5.64 3.91 2.33
N GLY A 114 -6.93 4.21 2.18
CA GLY A 114 -7.75 4.73 3.28
C GLY A 114 -7.81 3.78 4.47
N LEU A 115 -8.06 2.49 4.23
CA LEU A 115 -8.09 1.47 5.28
C LEU A 115 -6.76 1.34 6.02
N VAL A 116 -5.64 1.32 5.29
CA VAL A 116 -4.30 1.26 5.87
C VAL A 116 -4.06 2.44 6.82
N VAL A 117 -4.45 3.66 6.42
CA VAL A 117 -4.29 4.86 7.26
C VAL A 117 -5.15 4.77 8.52
N ILE A 118 -6.40 4.31 8.42
CA ILE A 118 -7.28 4.13 9.59
C ILE A 118 -6.68 3.11 10.56
N VAL A 119 -6.21 1.96 10.04
CA VAL A 119 -5.59 0.92 10.86
C VAL A 119 -4.26 1.41 11.46
N ALA A 120 -3.49 2.22 10.74
CA ALA A 120 -2.29 2.86 11.30
C ALA A 120 -2.66 3.73 12.51
N GLN A 121 -3.66 4.61 12.37
CA GLN A 121 -4.13 5.45 13.48
C GLN A 121 -4.63 4.63 14.66
N GLN A 122 -5.34 3.52 14.41
CA GLN A 122 -5.75 2.59 15.47
C GLN A 122 -4.55 2.02 16.24
N ASN A 123 -3.46 1.67 15.55
CA ASN A 123 -2.23 1.19 16.18
C ASN A 123 -1.55 2.26 17.03
N LEU A 124 -1.63 3.54 16.65
CA LEU A 124 -1.16 4.66 17.47
C LEU A 124 -1.95 4.78 18.78
N VAL A 125 -3.28 4.62 18.72
CA VAL A 125 -4.14 4.64 19.90
C VAL A 125 -3.82 3.47 20.84
N LEU A 126 -3.55 2.27 20.29
CA LEU A 126 -3.13 1.12 21.08
C LEU A 126 -1.78 1.35 21.76
N PHE A 127 -0.81 1.93 21.05
CA PHE A 127 0.46 2.33 21.66
C PHE A 127 0.22 3.23 22.88
N ALA A 128 -0.55 4.32 22.73
CA ALA A 128 -0.82 5.24 23.82
C ALA A 128 -1.53 4.55 25.00
N THR A 129 -2.47 3.65 24.70
CA THR A 129 -3.25 2.92 25.71
C THR A 129 -2.39 1.96 26.52
N PHE A 130 -1.61 1.10 25.85
CA PHE A 130 -0.80 0.08 26.53
C PHE A 130 0.48 0.65 27.15
N HIS A 131 1.04 1.73 26.59
CA HIS A 131 2.20 2.41 27.16
C HIS A 131 1.89 3.07 28.51
N GLY A 132 0.66 3.60 28.68
CA GLY A 132 0.20 4.17 29.94
C GLY A 132 -0.36 3.15 30.94
N TYR A 133 -0.45 1.86 30.57
CA TYR A 133 -1.13 0.86 31.37
C TYR A 133 -0.19 0.17 32.37
N GLY A 134 -0.40 0.44 33.66
CA GLY A 134 0.45 -0.05 34.75
C GLY A 134 0.04 -1.37 35.40
N HIS A 135 -1.09 -1.97 34.99
CA HIS A 135 -1.56 -3.25 35.55
C HIS A 135 -1.10 -4.43 34.68
N GLY A 136 -0.98 -5.61 35.26
CA GLY A 136 -0.36 -6.76 34.62
C GLY A 136 1.17 -6.70 34.61
N THR A 137 1.80 -7.38 33.65
CA THR A 137 3.26 -7.34 33.50
C THR A 137 3.63 -6.12 32.67
N VAL A 138 4.08 -5.04 33.33
CA VAL A 138 4.51 -3.78 32.70
C VAL A 138 5.45 -3.99 31.52
N HIS A 139 6.35 -4.97 31.60
CA HIS A 139 7.26 -5.29 30.50
C HIS A 139 6.55 -5.79 29.24
N ALA A 140 5.54 -6.66 29.39
CA ALA A 140 4.75 -7.16 28.26
C ALA A 140 3.95 -6.03 27.61
N ASN A 141 3.30 -5.19 28.41
CA ASN A 141 2.54 -4.04 27.95
C ASN A 141 3.42 -3.09 27.11
N HIS A 142 4.65 -2.81 27.55
CA HIS A 142 5.59 -1.97 26.79
C HIS A 142 6.05 -2.61 25.48
N ILE A 143 6.30 -3.92 25.47
CA ILE A 143 6.66 -4.65 24.23
C ILE A 143 5.49 -4.57 23.25
N PHE A 144 4.26 -4.85 23.71
CA PHE A 144 3.07 -4.78 22.88
C PHE A 144 2.83 -3.37 22.34
N ALA A 145 2.99 -2.34 23.19
CA ALA A 145 2.89 -0.95 22.77
C ALA A 145 3.94 -0.60 21.70
N ASN A 146 5.21 -0.97 21.89
CA ASN A 146 6.28 -0.71 20.94
C ASN A 146 6.05 -1.41 19.59
N LEU A 147 5.46 -2.61 19.61
CA LEU A 147 5.05 -3.30 18.38
C LEU A 147 3.90 -2.58 17.67
N ALA A 148 2.91 -2.07 18.41
CA ALA A 148 1.84 -1.26 17.84
C ALA A 148 2.39 0.04 17.22
N LEU A 149 3.35 0.71 17.87
CA LEU A 149 4.04 1.87 17.32
C LEU A 149 4.82 1.52 16.05
N SER A 150 5.51 0.38 16.04
CA SER A 150 6.25 -0.11 14.88
C SER A 150 5.31 -0.35 13.68
N LEU A 151 4.14 -0.97 13.92
CA LEU A 151 3.11 -1.15 12.90
C LEU A 151 2.52 0.16 12.40
N PHE A 152 2.32 1.15 13.27
CA PHE A 152 1.91 2.49 12.82
C PHE A 152 2.91 3.08 11.82
N LEU A 153 4.21 3.01 12.12
CA LEU A 153 5.26 3.51 11.22
C LEU A 153 5.32 2.72 9.91
N ILE A 154 5.25 1.39 9.98
CA ILE A 154 5.29 0.51 8.80
C ILE A 154 4.07 0.76 7.91
N TYR A 155 2.85 0.82 8.48
CA TYR A 155 1.65 1.14 7.72
C TYR A 155 1.66 2.56 7.17
N GLY A 156 2.19 3.53 7.92
CA GLY A 156 2.37 4.89 7.44
C GLY A 156 3.32 4.94 6.24
N PHE A 157 4.47 4.27 6.34
CA PHE A 157 5.43 4.17 5.23
C PHE A 157 4.86 3.41 4.03
N PHE A 158 4.14 2.33 4.27
CA PHE A 158 3.45 1.57 3.22
C PHE A 158 2.37 2.42 2.52
N ALA A 159 1.58 3.19 3.28
CA ALA A 159 0.60 4.12 2.72
C ALA A 159 1.26 5.22 1.87
N LEU A 160 2.43 5.73 2.28
CA LEU A 160 3.20 6.69 1.50
C LEU A 160 3.71 6.09 0.18
N ILE A 161 4.26 4.88 0.21
CA ILE A 161 4.69 4.14 -1.00
C ILE A 161 3.50 3.92 -1.92
N LEU A 162 2.40 3.39 -1.37
CA LEU A 162 1.21 3.06 -2.13
C LEU A 162 0.58 4.31 -2.74
N GLY A 163 0.58 5.44 -2.02
CA GLY A 163 0.10 6.73 -2.51
C GLY A 163 0.99 7.34 -3.58
N HIS A 164 2.31 7.22 -3.44
CA HIS A 164 3.27 7.74 -4.42
C HIS A 164 3.22 6.98 -5.75
N PHE A 165 3.17 5.64 -5.69
CA PHE A 165 3.12 4.79 -6.89
C PHE A 165 1.70 4.45 -7.35
N ARG A 166 0.66 5.05 -6.75
CA ARG A 166 -0.73 4.70 -7.04
C ARG A 166 -1.04 4.74 -8.54
N ASP A 167 -0.54 5.74 -9.25
CA ASP A 167 -0.84 5.94 -10.67
C ASP A 167 -0.11 4.91 -11.56
N SER A 168 0.97 4.30 -11.08
CA SER A 168 1.71 3.22 -11.79
C SER A 168 1.18 1.82 -11.51
N ILE A 169 0.43 1.64 -10.42
CA ILE A 169 -0.14 0.35 -10.00
C ILE A 169 -1.55 0.16 -10.56
N VAL A 170 -2.25 1.27 -10.76
CA VAL A 170 -3.58 1.32 -11.32
C VAL A 170 -3.56 0.96 -12.80
N VAL A 171 -4.21 -0.14 -13.14
CA VAL A 171 -4.50 -0.45 -14.54
C VAL A 171 -5.72 0.38 -14.95
N ALA A 172 -5.49 1.45 -15.72
CA ALA A 172 -6.57 2.15 -16.37
C ALA A 172 -7.12 1.28 -17.53
N PRO A 173 -8.44 1.20 -17.75
CA PRO A 173 -9.02 0.46 -18.86
C PRO A 173 -8.54 0.91 -20.25
N SER A 174 -7.97 2.11 -20.35
CA SER A 174 -7.63 2.77 -21.62
C SER A 174 -6.42 2.17 -22.33
N ASP A 175 -5.51 1.50 -21.62
CA ASP A 175 -4.29 0.94 -22.23
C ASP A 175 -4.54 -0.40 -22.94
N SER A 176 -5.66 -1.08 -22.63
CA SER A 176 -6.07 -2.29 -23.34
C SER A 176 -6.72 -2.01 -24.71
N ALA A 177 -7.10 -0.76 -24.99
CA ALA A 177 -7.75 -0.39 -26.26
C ALA A 177 -6.75 0.05 -27.35
N LYS A 178 -5.54 0.51 -26.99
CA LYS A 178 -4.52 0.91 -27.98
C LYS A 178 -3.72 -0.27 -28.55
N GLY A 179 -3.65 -1.40 -27.84
CA GLY A 179 -2.93 -2.60 -28.31
C GLY A 179 -3.64 -3.41 -29.39
N SER A 180 -4.94 -3.17 -29.65
CA SER A 180 -5.72 -3.92 -30.64
C SER A 180 -5.96 -3.17 -31.95
N VAL A 181 -5.48 -1.93 -32.09
CA VAL A 181 -5.69 -1.13 -33.31
C VAL A 181 -4.49 -1.22 -34.27
N ASP A 182 -3.29 -1.51 -33.78
CA ASP A 182 -2.08 -1.55 -34.62
C ASP A 182 -1.91 -2.87 -35.40
N GLU A 183 -2.53 -3.97 -34.95
CA GLU A 183 -2.41 -5.27 -35.62
C GLU A 183 -3.41 -5.44 -36.78
N GLY A 184 -4.41 -4.55 -36.90
CA GLY A 184 -5.39 -4.57 -38.00
C GLY A 184 -4.95 -3.79 -39.24
N SER A 185 -4.11 -2.77 -39.08
CA SER A 185 -3.70 -1.89 -40.20
C SER A 185 -2.66 -2.53 -41.13
N SER A 186 -1.86 -3.49 -40.63
CA SER A 186 -0.79 -4.09 -41.43
C SER A 186 -1.28 -5.11 -42.47
N TYR A 187 -2.50 -5.63 -42.35
CA TYR A 187 -3.03 -6.63 -43.29
C TYR A 187 -3.80 -6.02 -44.48
N GLU A 188 -4.37 -4.82 -44.32
CA GLU A 188 -5.07 -4.12 -45.42
C GLU A 188 -4.10 -3.50 -46.44
N GLU A 189 -2.86 -3.19 -46.05
CA GLU A 189 -1.85 -2.62 -46.96
C GLU A 189 -1.15 -3.67 -47.83
N MET A 190 -1.13 -4.95 -47.41
CA MET A 190 -0.62 -6.05 -48.23
C MET A 190 -1.65 -6.65 -49.19
N ALA A 191 -2.92 -6.20 -49.12
CA ALA A 191 -4.03 -6.71 -49.93
C ALA A 191 -4.43 -5.76 -51.08
N ARG A 192 -3.68 -4.68 -51.32
CA ARG A 192 -3.83 -3.79 -52.49
C ARG A 192 -2.66 -3.89 -53.45
#